data_AF-A0A8A7KIB3-F1
#
_entry.id   AF-A0A8A7KIB3-F1
#
_cell.length_a   1.000
_cell.length_b   1.000
_cell.length_c   1.000
_cell.angle_alpha   90.00
_cell.angle_beta   90.00
_cell.angle_gamma   90.00
#
_symmetry.space_group_name_H-M   'P 1'
#
loop_
_entity.id
_entity.type
_entity.pdbx_description
1 polymer ?
#
loop_
_entity_poly.entity_id
_entity_poly.type
_entity_poly.pdbx_seq_one_letter_code
_entity_poly.pdbx_strand_id
1 'polypeptide(L)'
;MKIGPALTLKKDFDQGKNVSIKKAKKILNESKLINKLLAEPKQKPRTFVGLRAYEWRLLELSEIPYTYTLDKVKKWLNMLIEKSYIKEGFSLTGDKDGLLSCHNSMITTILIKMNYDDKDLIDAGINWIIKYQSTNRGEECEWTGKNLSDLDLIVELAKKDLFELAGLKMDLEEKLNISTDIITYSGLRNFAKKEGFKKAVLDEQVIIM
;
A
#
# COMPACT_ATOMS: atom_id res chain seq x y z
N MET A 1 -7.97 -27.30 -11.53
CA MET A 1 -8.54 -25.93 -11.64
C MET A 1 -7.87 -25.22 -12.81
N LYS A 2 -8.60 -24.69 -13.80
CA LYS A 2 -7.98 -23.96 -14.93
C LYS A 2 -7.44 -22.61 -14.42
N ILE A 3 -6.16 -22.33 -14.68
CA ILE A 3 -5.52 -21.05 -14.35
C ILE A 3 -6.16 -19.95 -15.23
N GLY A 4 -6.50 -18.82 -14.62
CA GLY A 4 -7.15 -17.71 -15.33
C GLY A 4 -6.18 -16.97 -16.27
N PRO A 5 -6.67 -16.32 -17.35
CA PRO A 5 -5.81 -15.72 -18.38
C PRO A 5 -4.80 -14.68 -17.84
N ALA A 6 -5.21 -13.84 -16.89
CA ALA A 6 -4.30 -12.85 -16.27
C ALA A 6 -3.19 -13.51 -15.42
N LEU A 7 -3.48 -14.62 -14.75
CA LEU A 7 -2.47 -15.34 -13.97
C LEU A 7 -1.50 -16.09 -14.89
N THR A 8 -1.97 -16.62 -16.02
CA THR A 8 -1.08 -17.17 -17.05
C THR A 8 -0.17 -16.09 -17.63
N LEU A 9 -0.71 -14.91 -17.93
CA LEU A 9 0.08 -13.77 -18.42
C LEU A 9 1.16 -13.34 -17.41
N LYS A 10 0.83 -13.29 -16.11
CA LYS A 10 1.82 -13.01 -15.05
C LYS A 10 2.93 -14.07 -15.03
N LYS A 11 2.57 -15.35 -15.04
CA LYS A 11 3.55 -16.45 -15.05
C LYS A 11 4.48 -16.40 -16.26
N ASP A 12 3.93 -16.14 -17.45
CA ASP A 12 4.72 -16.04 -18.67
C ASP A 12 5.69 -14.85 -18.61
N PHE A 13 5.22 -13.70 -18.13
CA PHE A 13 6.05 -12.51 -17.93
C PHE A 13 7.18 -12.77 -16.92
N ASP A 14 6.88 -13.39 -15.78
CA ASP A 14 7.87 -13.72 -14.74
C ASP A 14 8.92 -14.74 -15.20
N GLN A 15 8.56 -15.59 -16.17
CA GLN A 15 9.48 -16.51 -16.84
C GLN A 15 10.29 -15.85 -17.95
N GLY A 16 10.20 -14.52 -18.11
CA GLY A 16 10.88 -13.76 -19.16
C GLY A 16 10.35 -14.04 -20.57
N LYS A 17 9.17 -14.65 -20.71
CA LYS A 17 8.59 -14.90 -22.04
C LYS A 17 8.13 -13.58 -22.65
N ASN A 18 8.51 -13.36 -23.89
CA ASN A 18 8.10 -12.17 -24.62
C ASN A 18 6.62 -12.28 -25.04
N VAL A 19 5.78 -11.40 -24.49
CA VAL A 19 4.38 -11.24 -24.88
C VAL A 19 4.19 -9.85 -25.45
N SER A 20 3.76 -9.75 -26.71
CA SER A 20 3.50 -8.44 -27.32
C SER A 20 2.36 -7.70 -26.61
N ILE A 21 2.44 -6.37 -26.53
CA ILE A 21 1.41 -5.51 -25.93
C ILE A 21 0.02 -5.81 -26.51
N LYS A 22 -0.09 -6.02 -27.83
CA LYS A 22 -1.36 -6.36 -28.50
C LYS A 22 -1.95 -7.67 -27.97
N LYS A 23 -1.11 -8.70 -27.79
CA LYS A 23 -1.54 -10.00 -27.26
C LYS A 23 -1.89 -9.90 -25.77
N ALA A 24 -1.07 -9.22 -24.98
CA ALA A 24 -1.33 -8.98 -23.57
C ALA A 24 -2.66 -8.24 -23.35
N LYS A 25 -2.91 -7.15 -24.08
CA LYS A 25 -4.16 -6.38 -24.00
C LYS A 25 -5.39 -7.24 -24.33
N LYS A 26 -5.29 -8.12 -25.33
CA LYS A 26 -6.36 -9.09 -25.64
C LYS A 26 -6.62 -10.03 -24.46
N ILE A 27 -5.57 -10.64 -23.89
CA ILE A 27 -5.67 -11.54 -22.74
C ILE A 27 -6.30 -10.83 -21.52
N LEU A 28 -5.91 -9.58 -21.27
CA LEU A 28 -6.44 -8.78 -20.16
C LEU A 28 -7.94 -8.51 -20.33
N ASN A 29 -8.39 -8.12 -21.52
CA ASN A 29 -9.80 -7.84 -21.80
C ASN A 29 -10.70 -9.09 -21.68
N GLU A 30 -10.17 -10.28 -21.98
CA GLU A 30 -10.88 -11.55 -21.84
C GLU A 30 -10.87 -12.09 -20.39
N SER A 31 -10.08 -11.50 -19.49
CA SER A 31 -9.91 -11.98 -18.13
C SER A 31 -11.05 -11.54 -17.20
N LYS A 32 -11.82 -12.51 -16.68
CA LYS A 32 -12.85 -12.26 -15.66
C LYS A 32 -12.29 -11.58 -14.40
N LEU A 33 -11.06 -11.90 -14.00
CA LEU A 33 -10.38 -11.27 -12.86
C LEU A 33 -10.15 -9.78 -13.14
N ILE A 34 -9.60 -9.44 -14.31
CA ILE A 34 -9.37 -8.05 -14.70
C ILE A 34 -10.69 -7.30 -14.74
N ASN A 35 -11.75 -7.86 -15.34
CA ASN A 35 -13.05 -7.22 -15.37
C ASN A 35 -13.62 -6.95 -13.96
N LYS A 36 -13.38 -7.86 -13.00
CA LYS A 36 -13.74 -7.64 -11.59
C LYS A 36 -12.91 -6.52 -10.95
N LEU A 37 -11.61 -6.48 -11.23
CA LEU A 37 -10.72 -5.41 -10.74
C LEU A 37 -11.02 -4.06 -11.40
N LEU A 38 -11.51 -4.04 -12.63
CA LEU A 38 -11.93 -2.81 -13.30
C LEU A 38 -13.32 -2.31 -12.89
N ALA A 39 -14.04 -3.03 -12.03
CA ALA A 39 -15.27 -2.50 -11.43
C ALA A 39 -14.95 -1.27 -10.57
N GLU A 40 -15.70 -0.19 -10.77
CA GLU A 40 -15.43 1.06 -10.04
C GLU A 40 -15.67 0.87 -8.54
N PRO A 41 -14.72 1.33 -7.69
CA PRO A 41 -14.99 1.47 -6.27
C PRO A 41 -16.26 2.28 -6.03
N LYS A 42 -17.09 1.83 -5.07
CA LYS A 42 -18.34 2.53 -4.71
C LYS A 42 -18.07 3.89 -4.06
N GLN A 43 -16.89 4.03 -3.46
CA GLN A 43 -16.47 5.23 -2.75
C GLN A 43 -16.08 6.33 -3.74
N LYS A 44 -16.48 7.57 -3.44
CA LYS A 44 -16.23 8.72 -4.31
C LYS A 44 -14.75 9.14 -4.21
N PRO A 45 -13.98 9.21 -5.32
CA PRO A 45 -12.54 9.51 -5.27
C PRO A 45 -12.16 10.85 -4.63
N ARG A 46 -13.11 11.78 -4.48
CA ARG A 46 -12.91 13.06 -3.79
C ARG A 46 -12.83 12.97 -2.26
N THR A 47 -13.13 11.81 -1.68
CA THR A 47 -13.00 11.59 -0.24
C THR A 47 -11.75 10.78 0.04
N PHE A 48 -11.18 10.94 1.23
CA PHE A 48 -10.05 10.15 1.73
C PHE A 48 -10.23 8.64 1.48
N VAL A 49 -11.37 8.09 1.94
CA VAL A 49 -11.69 6.66 1.81
C VAL A 49 -11.87 6.27 0.35
N GLY A 50 -12.35 7.20 -0.48
CA GLY A 50 -12.47 7.00 -1.91
C GLY A 50 -11.14 6.89 -2.59
N LEU A 51 -10.25 7.87 -2.41
CA LEU A 51 -8.93 7.87 -3.05
C LEU A 51 -8.14 6.59 -2.71
N ARG A 52 -8.14 6.20 -1.43
CA ARG A 52 -7.54 4.92 -0.98
C ARG A 52 -8.12 3.72 -1.71
N ALA A 53 -9.44 3.66 -1.94
CA ALA A 53 -10.04 2.52 -2.65
C ALA A 53 -9.51 2.37 -4.09
N TYR A 54 -9.18 3.48 -4.76
CA TYR A 54 -8.56 3.45 -6.09
C TYR A 54 -7.08 3.12 -6.03
N GLU A 55 -6.34 3.65 -5.04
CA GLU A 55 -4.94 3.28 -4.77
C GLU A 55 -4.79 1.76 -4.60
N TRP A 56 -5.56 1.15 -3.69
CA TRP A 56 -5.53 -0.31 -3.48
C TRP A 56 -5.86 -1.08 -4.75
N ARG A 57 -6.84 -0.60 -5.52
CA ARG A 57 -7.21 -1.27 -6.76
C ARG A 57 -6.10 -1.18 -7.82
N LEU A 58 -5.42 -0.05 -7.90
CA LEU A 58 -4.27 0.15 -8.79
C LEU A 58 -3.07 -0.68 -8.34
N LEU A 59 -2.86 -0.84 -7.05
CA LEU A 59 -1.84 -1.74 -6.50
C LEU A 59 -2.12 -3.19 -6.93
N GLU A 60 -3.34 -3.68 -6.74
CA GLU A 60 -3.77 -5.02 -7.20
C GLU A 60 -3.57 -5.21 -8.72
N LEU A 61 -3.89 -4.18 -9.51
CA LEU A 61 -3.72 -4.21 -10.96
C LEU A 61 -2.24 -4.16 -11.38
N SER A 62 -1.39 -3.50 -10.59
CA SER A 62 0.04 -3.34 -10.88
C SER A 62 0.82 -4.66 -10.79
N GLU A 63 0.28 -5.63 -10.03
CA GLU A 63 0.85 -6.98 -9.97
C GLU A 63 0.62 -7.78 -11.26
N ILE A 64 -0.25 -7.32 -12.16
CA ILE A 64 -0.52 -8.00 -13.43
C ILE A 64 0.13 -7.18 -14.54
N PRO A 65 1.07 -7.75 -15.32
CA PRO A 65 1.80 -7.00 -16.33
C PRO A 65 0.87 -6.49 -17.43
N TYR A 66 1.28 -5.39 -18.06
CA TYR A 66 0.56 -4.72 -19.16
C TYR A 66 -0.81 -4.13 -18.80
N THR A 67 -1.25 -4.13 -17.53
CA THR A 67 -2.51 -3.47 -17.12
C THR A 67 -2.48 -1.96 -17.36
N TYR A 68 -1.31 -1.33 -17.33
CA TYR A 68 -1.08 0.07 -17.72
C TYR A 68 -1.51 0.39 -19.17
N THR A 69 -1.72 -0.62 -20.02
CA THR A 69 -2.18 -0.46 -21.41
C THR A 69 -3.71 -0.29 -21.53
N LEU A 70 -4.44 -0.48 -20.43
CA LEU A 70 -5.89 -0.39 -20.36
C LEU A 70 -6.32 1.05 -20.04
N ASP A 71 -7.25 1.60 -20.82
CA ASP A 71 -7.61 3.03 -20.74
C ASP A 71 -8.21 3.41 -19.39
N LYS A 72 -8.95 2.49 -18.76
CA LYS A 72 -9.51 2.70 -17.42
C LYS A 72 -8.43 2.78 -16.35
N VAL A 73 -7.37 1.98 -16.47
CA VAL A 73 -6.22 2.00 -15.54
C VAL A 73 -5.47 3.31 -15.69
N LYS A 74 -5.21 3.76 -16.93
CA LYS A 74 -4.59 5.07 -17.20
C LYS A 74 -5.40 6.22 -16.58
N LYS A 75 -6.73 6.19 -16.73
CA LYS A 75 -7.61 7.20 -16.13
C LYS A 75 -7.50 7.22 -14.61
N TRP A 76 -7.47 6.05 -13.96
CA TRP A 76 -7.33 5.95 -12.51
C TRP A 76 -5.95 6.39 -12.02
N LEU A 77 -4.87 6.04 -12.75
CA LEU A 77 -3.51 6.50 -12.45
C LEU A 77 -3.42 8.01 -12.48
N ASN A 78 -3.89 8.64 -13.55
CA ASN A 78 -3.85 10.10 -13.68
C ASN A 78 -4.65 10.79 -12.57
N MET A 79 -5.83 10.26 -12.24
CA MET A 79 -6.63 10.78 -11.12
C MET A 79 -5.92 10.62 -9.77
N LEU A 80 -5.24 9.49 -9.54
CA LEU A 80 -4.50 9.25 -8.30
C LEU A 80 -3.36 10.25 -8.17
N ILE A 81 -2.57 10.44 -9.23
CA ILE A 81 -1.47 11.42 -9.29
C ILE A 81 -2.00 12.83 -9.06
N GLU A 82 -3.00 13.27 -9.82
CA GLU A 82 -3.59 14.62 -9.72
C GLU A 82 -4.03 14.97 -8.30
N LYS A 83 -4.51 13.98 -7.54
CA LYS A 83 -5.04 14.18 -6.19
C LYS A 83 -4.02 14.03 -5.07
N SER A 84 -2.91 13.36 -5.33
CA SER A 84 -1.94 13.02 -4.28
C SER A 84 -0.61 13.71 -4.46
N TYR A 85 -0.20 14.01 -5.69
CA TYR A 85 1.14 14.54 -5.93
C TYR A 85 1.30 15.94 -5.36
N ILE A 86 2.36 16.10 -4.58
CA ILE A 86 2.94 17.36 -4.13
C ILE A 86 4.42 17.35 -4.48
N LYS A 87 5.09 18.51 -4.38
CA LYS A 87 6.50 18.65 -4.79
C LYS A 87 7.43 17.59 -4.17
N GLU A 88 7.14 17.17 -2.94
CA GLU A 88 7.94 16.23 -2.18
C GLU A 88 7.58 14.75 -2.43
N GLY A 89 6.46 14.42 -3.08
CA GLY A 89 6.01 13.04 -3.24
C GLY A 89 4.49 12.91 -3.28
N PHE A 90 3.93 11.81 -2.77
CA PHE A 90 2.49 11.57 -2.80
C PHE A 90 1.86 11.66 -1.41
N SER A 91 0.94 12.61 -1.27
CA SER A 91 0.17 12.92 -0.07
C SER A 91 -1.27 12.44 -0.18
N LEU A 92 -1.79 11.94 0.94
CA LEU A 92 -3.15 11.45 1.02
C LEU A 92 -4.19 12.58 1.13
N THR A 93 -3.78 13.76 1.59
CA THR A 93 -4.63 14.95 1.70
C THR A 93 -4.36 15.96 0.58
N GLY A 94 -3.28 15.78 -0.19
CA GLY A 94 -2.83 16.73 -1.20
C GLY A 94 -2.01 17.90 -0.64
N ASP A 95 -1.57 17.79 0.62
CA ASP A 95 -0.67 18.75 1.28
C ASP A 95 0.48 18.04 2.01
N LYS A 96 1.43 18.81 2.53
CA LYS A 96 2.61 18.29 3.23
C LYS A 96 2.26 17.45 4.46
N ASP A 97 1.17 17.77 5.15
CA ASP A 97 0.78 17.09 6.39
C ASP A 97 0.22 15.70 6.11
N GLY A 98 -0.37 15.45 4.94
CA GLY A 98 -0.84 14.12 4.53
C GLY A 98 0.19 13.25 3.81
N LEU A 99 1.46 13.66 3.73
CA LEU A 99 2.52 12.85 3.13
C LEU A 99 2.92 11.72 4.10
N LEU A 100 2.24 10.58 3.96
CA LEU A 100 2.49 9.36 4.73
C LEU A 100 3.46 8.46 3.98
N SER A 101 4.44 7.88 4.68
CA SER A 101 5.41 6.96 4.10
C SER A 101 4.76 5.78 3.36
N CYS A 102 3.74 5.16 3.97
CA CYS A 102 3.02 4.03 3.37
C CYS A 102 2.26 4.42 2.08
N HIS A 103 1.60 5.58 2.09
CA HIS A 103 0.86 6.09 0.93
C HIS A 103 1.83 6.45 -0.22
N ASN A 104 2.88 7.20 0.11
CA ASN A 104 3.92 7.58 -0.83
C ASN A 104 4.59 6.35 -1.46
N SER A 105 4.91 5.34 -0.65
CA SER A 105 5.52 4.08 -1.11
C SER A 105 4.59 3.27 -2.01
N MET A 106 3.30 3.19 -1.69
CA MET A 106 2.33 2.47 -2.51
C MET A 106 2.18 3.11 -3.88
N ILE A 107 1.99 4.43 -3.95
CA ILE A 107 1.84 5.13 -5.24
C ILE A 107 3.12 5.04 -6.05
N THR A 108 4.28 5.26 -5.43
CA THR A 108 5.59 5.11 -6.09
C THR A 108 5.75 3.70 -6.69
N THR A 109 5.40 2.66 -5.93
CA THR A 109 5.44 1.26 -6.39
C THR A 109 4.51 1.03 -7.57
N ILE A 110 3.28 1.56 -7.52
CA ILE A 110 2.32 1.48 -8.61
C ILE A 110 2.91 2.08 -9.88
N LEU A 111 3.50 3.28 -9.82
CA LEU A 111 4.05 3.96 -10.99
C LEU A 111 5.22 3.20 -11.61
N ILE A 112 6.12 2.64 -10.78
CA ILE A 112 7.22 1.80 -11.23
C ILE A 112 6.68 0.55 -11.96
N LYS A 113 5.79 -0.21 -11.31
CA LYS A 113 5.23 -1.46 -11.87
C LYS A 113 4.38 -1.24 -13.11
N MET A 114 3.73 -0.09 -13.21
CA MET A 114 2.93 0.31 -14.37
C MET A 114 3.76 0.90 -15.51
N ASN A 115 5.09 0.93 -15.38
CA ASN A 115 5.98 1.55 -16.35
C ASN A 115 5.52 2.97 -16.71
N TYR A 116 5.24 3.78 -15.68
CA TYR A 116 4.87 5.17 -15.87
C TYR A 116 6.07 5.96 -16.45
N ASP A 117 5.78 6.83 -17.40
CA ASP A 117 6.79 7.50 -18.23
C ASP A 117 7.50 8.63 -17.47
N ASP A 118 6.78 9.32 -16.57
CA ASP A 118 7.32 10.43 -15.80
C ASP A 118 8.22 9.93 -14.65
N LYS A 119 9.53 10.03 -14.84
CA LYS A 119 10.53 9.61 -13.85
C LYS A 119 10.69 10.61 -12.72
N ASP A 120 10.45 11.89 -12.95
CA ASP A 120 10.58 12.91 -11.91
C ASP A 120 9.55 12.70 -10.79
N LEU A 121 8.32 12.28 -11.14
CA LEU A 121 7.30 11.89 -10.16
C LEU A 121 7.71 10.67 -9.33
N ILE A 122 8.32 9.67 -9.97
CA ILE A 122 8.79 8.45 -9.29
C ILE A 122 9.95 8.80 -8.36
N ASP A 123 10.90 9.59 -8.84
CA ASP A 123 12.08 10.01 -8.10
C ASP A 123 11.71 10.89 -6.91
N ALA A 124 10.69 11.76 -7.02
CA ALA A 124 10.17 12.52 -5.88
C ALA A 124 9.74 11.59 -4.73
N GLY A 125 8.93 10.58 -5.05
CA GLY A 125 8.48 9.58 -4.07
C GLY A 125 9.63 8.79 -3.44
N ILE A 126 10.58 8.31 -4.26
CA ILE A 126 11.77 7.57 -3.80
C ILE A 126 12.66 8.45 -2.91
N ASN A 127 12.97 9.67 -3.36
CA ASN A 127 13.85 10.58 -2.66
C ASN A 127 13.28 10.97 -1.29
N TRP A 128 11.96 11.13 -1.18
CA TRP A 128 11.33 11.35 0.11
C TRP A 128 11.52 10.16 1.05
N ILE A 129 11.31 8.93 0.57
CA ILE A 129 11.48 7.72 1.38
C ILE A 129 12.94 7.61 1.85
N ILE A 130 13.91 7.73 0.95
CA ILE A 130 15.34 7.64 1.30
C ILE A 130 15.73 8.71 2.32
N LYS A 131 15.20 9.92 2.18
CA LYS A 131 15.57 11.05 3.03
C LYS A 131 14.92 11.02 4.41
N TYR A 132 13.66 10.58 4.50
CA TYR A 132 12.84 10.78 5.70
C TYR A 132 12.40 9.48 6.36
N GLN A 133 12.34 8.36 5.65
CA GLN A 133 12.07 7.07 6.29
C GLN A 133 13.36 6.56 6.92
N SER A 134 13.58 6.84 8.21
CA SER A 134 14.68 6.19 8.90
C SER A 134 14.44 4.69 8.95
N THR A 135 15.49 3.94 8.63
CA THR A 135 15.55 2.48 8.76
C THR A 135 16.40 2.06 9.96
N ASN A 136 17.06 3.03 10.61
CA ASN A 136 17.88 2.82 11.78
C ASN A 136 17.05 3.06 13.05
N ARG A 137 17.26 2.21 14.06
CA ARG A 137 16.56 2.33 15.34
C ARG A 137 17.03 3.59 16.09
N GLY A 138 16.09 4.41 16.53
CA GLY A 138 16.35 5.57 17.41
C GLY A 138 16.81 6.84 16.68
N GLU A 139 16.83 6.84 15.35
CA GLU A 139 17.01 8.07 14.57
C GLU A 139 15.69 8.83 14.48
N GLU A 140 15.72 10.12 14.81
CA GLU A 140 14.57 11.01 14.65
C GLU A 140 14.33 11.30 13.16
N CYS A 141 13.06 11.28 12.76
CA CYS A 141 12.67 11.70 11.42
C CYS A 141 12.63 13.23 11.34
N GLU A 142 13.44 13.82 10.47
CA GLU A 142 13.44 15.28 10.26
C GLU A 142 12.26 15.80 9.42
N TRP A 143 11.30 14.95 9.05
CA TRP A 143 10.15 15.39 8.28
C TRP A 143 9.15 16.15 9.17
N THR A 144 8.87 17.39 8.77
CA THR A 144 8.03 18.30 9.57
C THR A 144 6.53 18.24 9.24
N GLY A 145 6.08 17.28 8.42
CA GLY A 145 4.66 17.09 8.14
C GLY A 145 3.97 16.38 9.29
N LYS A 146 2.78 16.86 9.68
CA LYS A 146 2.20 16.56 11.00
C LYS A 146 1.59 15.18 11.17
N ASN A 147 1.38 14.41 10.09
CA ASN A 147 0.71 13.11 10.20
C ASN A 147 1.57 11.91 9.82
N LEU A 148 2.90 11.95 9.96
CA LEU A 148 3.68 10.70 9.89
C LEU A 148 3.07 9.70 10.88
N SER A 149 2.48 8.61 10.40
CA SER A 149 2.04 7.58 11.31
C SER A 149 3.26 6.93 11.93
N ASP A 150 3.25 6.93 13.26
CA ASP A 150 4.11 6.23 14.18
C ASP A 150 4.19 4.70 13.93
N LEU A 151 5.08 4.04 14.67
CA LEU A 151 5.29 2.60 14.66
C LEU A 151 4.04 1.83 15.13
N ASP A 152 3.40 1.09 14.22
CA ASP A 152 2.27 0.21 14.52
C ASP A 152 2.74 -1.17 15.01
N LEU A 153 2.37 -1.57 16.24
CA LEU A 153 2.70 -2.88 16.82
C LEU A 153 1.44 -3.72 17.13
N ILE A 154 1.46 -4.97 16.68
CA ILE A 154 0.44 -5.98 17.03
C ILE A 154 1.00 -6.85 18.15
N VAL A 155 0.30 -6.90 19.29
CA VAL A 155 0.75 -7.64 20.49
C VAL A 155 -0.32 -8.60 21.03
N GLU A 156 0.12 -9.74 21.57
CA GLU A 156 -0.71 -10.66 22.35
C GLU A 156 -0.18 -10.77 23.78
N LEU A 157 -0.84 -10.09 24.71
CA LEU A 157 -0.48 -10.10 26.13
C LEU A 157 -1.03 -11.34 26.83
N ALA A 158 -0.24 -11.90 27.76
CA ALA A 158 -0.61 -13.05 28.59
C ALA A 158 -1.85 -12.74 29.46
N LYS A 159 -2.01 -11.49 29.89
CA LYS A 159 -3.20 -10.99 30.59
C LYS A 159 -3.73 -9.76 29.85
N LYS A 160 -4.99 -9.84 29.44
CA LYS A 160 -5.65 -8.84 28.59
C LYS A 160 -6.38 -7.82 29.46
N ASP A 161 -5.64 -7.06 30.26
CA ASP A 161 -6.20 -5.96 31.04
C ASP A 161 -5.59 -4.59 30.64
N LEU A 162 -6.28 -3.52 31.03
CA LEU A 162 -5.95 -2.16 30.62
C LEU A 162 -4.56 -1.73 31.14
N PHE A 163 -4.14 -2.25 32.29
CA PHE A 163 -2.88 -1.87 32.92
C PHE A 163 -1.69 -2.49 32.20
N GLU A 164 -1.80 -3.74 31.74
CA GLU A 164 -0.77 -4.39 30.92
C GLU A 164 -0.61 -3.71 29.54
N LEU A 165 -1.72 -3.27 28.93
CA LEU A 165 -1.69 -2.55 27.65
C LEU A 165 -1.10 -1.14 27.79
N ALA A 166 -1.50 -0.42 28.84
CA ALA A 166 -0.96 0.90 29.12
C ALA A 166 0.52 0.82 29.52
N GLY A 167 0.91 -0.16 30.32
CA GLY A 167 2.30 -0.41 30.71
C GLY A 167 3.17 -0.71 29.49
N LEU A 168 2.75 -1.62 28.61
CA LEU A 168 3.47 -1.91 27.37
C LEU A 168 3.59 -0.67 26.47
N LYS A 169 2.53 0.14 26.33
CA LYS A 169 2.58 1.38 25.57
C LYS A 169 3.59 2.35 26.16
N MET A 170 3.51 2.59 27.46
CA MET A 170 4.40 3.50 28.17
C MET A 170 5.86 3.03 28.09
N ASP A 171 6.12 1.73 28.27
CA ASP A 171 7.46 1.16 28.17
C ASP A 171 8.01 1.28 26.74
N LEU A 172 7.19 1.07 25.71
CA LEU A 172 7.59 1.23 24.32
C LEU A 172 7.83 2.70 23.96
N GLU A 173 6.95 3.61 24.37
CA GLU A 173 7.13 5.04 24.15
C GLU A 173 8.36 5.57 24.91
N GLU A 174 8.62 5.10 26.14
CA GLU A 174 9.80 5.45 26.93
C GLU A 174 11.09 4.90 26.30
N LYS A 175 11.08 3.65 25.81
CA LYS A 175 12.28 3.02 25.24
C LYS A 175 12.57 3.44 23.80
N LEU A 176 11.55 3.80 23.04
CA LEU A 176 11.68 4.13 21.62
C LEU A 176 11.67 5.64 21.35
N ASN A 177 11.30 6.46 22.35
CA ASN A 177 11.19 7.92 22.26
C ASN A 177 10.30 8.39 21.09
N ILE A 178 9.29 7.60 20.74
CA ILE A 178 8.28 7.90 19.72
C ILE A 178 6.90 7.56 20.29
N SER A 179 5.84 8.21 19.83
CA SER A 179 4.49 7.79 20.22
C SER A 179 4.18 6.43 19.58
N THR A 180 3.37 5.60 20.23
CA THR A 180 2.99 4.28 19.69
C THR A 180 1.50 4.02 19.87
N ASP A 181 0.89 3.39 18.88
CA ASP A 181 -0.47 2.88 18.97
C ASP A 181 -0.45 1.36 19.12
N ILE A 182 -1.06 0.86 20.21
CA ILE A 182 -1.13 -0.56 20.52
C ILE A 182 -2.51 -1.10 20.19
N ILE A 183 -2.55 -2.13 19.34
CA ILE A 183 -3.78 -2.84 18.99
C ILE A 183 -3.68 -4.30 19.44
N THR A 184 -4.72 -4.78 20.13
CA THR A 184 -4.83 -6.19 20.52
C THR A 184 -5.49 -7.03 19.43
N TYR A 185 -5.17 -8.32 19.38
CA TYR A 185 -5.88 -9.30 18.53
C TYR A 185 -7.40 -9.31 18.75
N SER A 186 -7.88 -9.02 19.97
CA SER A 186 -9.33 -8.86 20.25
C SER A 186 -9.93 -7.61 19.59
N GLY A 187 -9.19 -6.50 19.54
CA GLY A 187 -9.57 -5.30 18.79
C GLY A 187 -9.57 -5.57 17.28
N LEU A 188 -8.56 -6.31 16.79
CA LEU A 188 -8.52 -6.83 15.43
C LEU A 188 -9.66 -7.81 15.14
N ARG A 189 -10.21 -8.51 16.15
CA ARG A 189 -11.30 -9.50 15.98
C ARG A 189 -12.59 -8.90 15.41
N ASN A 190 -12.84 -7.62 15.65
CA ASN A 190 -13.93 -6.88 15.00
C ASN A 190 -13.66 -6.64 13.49
N PHE A 191 -12.40 -6.64 13.07
CA PHE A 191 -11.93 -6.58 11.68
C PHE A 191 -11.66 -7.97 11.07
N ALA A 192 -11.38 -8.98 11.90
CA ALA A 192 -10.88 -10.32 11.53
C ALA A 192 -11.97 -11.38 11.29
N LYS A 193 -13.24 -11.01 11.10
CA LYS A 193 -14.26 -11.97 10.59
C LYS A 193 -13.99 -12.47 9.17
N LYS A 194 -12.89 -12.06 8.53
CA LYS A 194 -12.40 -12.59 7.27
C LYS A 194 -11.22 -13.53 7.53
N GLU A 195 -11.44 -14.83 7.37
CA GLU A 195 -10.43 -15.87 7.65
C GLU A 195 -9.06 -15.65 6.99
N GLY A 196 -9.01 -14.99 5.83
CA GLY A 196 -7.75 -14.71 5.14
C GLY A 196 -6.84 -13.70 5.87
N PHE A 197 -7.42 -12.76 6.63
CA PHE A 197 -6.64 -11.73 7.33
C PHE A 197 -5.89 -12.30 8.53
N LYS A 198 -6.51 -13.22 9.27
CA LYS A 198 -5.89 -13.95 10.38
C LYS A 198 -4.70 -14.81 9.91
N LYS A 199 -4.79 -15.38 8.71
CA LYS A 199 -3.72 -16.23 8.15
C LYS A 199 -2.53 -15.41 7.66
N ALA A 200 -2.78 -14.28 6.99
CA ALA A 200 -1.72 -13.38 6.52
C ALA A 200 -0.93 -12.74 7.68
N VAL A 201 -1.61 -12.31 8.75
CA VAL A 201 -0.94 -11.73 9.93
C VAL A 201 -0.07 -12.75 10.68
N LEU A 202 -0.44 -14.04 10.66
CA LEU A 202 0.34 -15.11 11.29
C LEU A 202 1.52 -15.58 10.41
N ASP A 203 1.38 -15.49 9.08
CA ASP A 203 2.42 -15.88 8.13
C ASP A 203 3.52 -14.79 7.98
N GLU A 204 3.21 -13.53 8.31
CA GLU A 204 4.13 -12.37 8.21
C GLU A 204 4.72 -11.92 9.57
N GLN A 205 4.42 -12.63 10.66
CA GLN A 205 5.00 -12.39 11.98
C GLN A 205 6.52 -12.62 11.97
N VAL A 206 7.31 -11.62 12.35
CA VAL A 206 8.74 -11.81 12.67
C VAL A 206 8.88 -11.99 14.17
N ILE A 207 9.35 -13.17 14.60
CA ILE A 207 9.72 -13.44 16.00
C ILE A 207 11.07 -12.78 16.24
N ILE A 208 11.09 -11.75 17.08
CA ILE A 208 12.32 -11.27 17.70
C ILE A 208 12.51 -12.13 18.96
N MET A 209 13.57 -12.95 18.98
CA MET A 209 14.03 -13.65 20.19
C MET A 209 14.67 -12.67 21.17
#